data_AF-I2F806-F1
#
_entry.id   AF-I2F806-F1
#
_cell.length_a   1.000
_cell.length_b   1.000
_cell.length_c   1.000
_cell.angle_alpha   90.00
_cell.angle_beta   90.00
_cell.angle_gamma   90.00
#
_symmetry.space_group_name_H-M   'P 1'
#
loop_
_entity.id
_entity.type
_entity.pdbx_description
1 polymer ?
#
loop_
_entity_poly.entity_id
_entity_poly.type
_entity_poly.pdbx_seq_one_letter_code
_entity_poly.pdbx_strand_id
1 'polypeptide(L)'
;MFRKALIAIVLVASVFAFSTQFKRTIEDKIVVQQDGSAIITRTEYVPASDLSKIYIQHRDALRERETANEAFANFYDEISKGYFFLYRSVPGFGDGDLRFKIEGNGDFTSTVSMKVTGLISESKDHPGSYQFSSKNFSEEKIMLKYLEDLIDGKAFETAFLGSSKNSLLTTKTTTIVLPEGSEIIDLLSPHGEKPSKDWSIDLGGGTKFKASLDLEKNTITLKEEIITGGGAPKNLMNEDNEELMAKLRDYAAYIAVFNNEKTGGKLSQPEPYFFKEDYSGSWNFGISHNFSTQFAYQTLSVEPGLNVSFTFGTSLLWEHQWKKVSWWKYKYVLKKFQTTVSLSPSLTPYIEVSSGAALSKTWEKNITTKTKWITFWVSCVPVTLVMEVKFDAKAEAGISGVIGFTASTTLSANTTLTVKYENGWSKNVNYSANYSGLQFDADAKVNAWAKGSLPLTLSAYVYYVAGPFVQFVPWLKGETNASAGSSTQVGYKVTAGFDVNGGVHMAGWLKDLCDGVPSVSYTFWNKSWTIANSTLTF
;
A
#
# COMPACT_ATOMS: atom_id res chain seq x y z
N MET A 1 33.68 5.13 37.14
CA MET A 1 32.74 6.22 36.78
C MET A 1 32.61 6.42 35.27
N PHE A 2 33.71 6.48 34.52
CA PHE A 2 33.71 6.68 33.06
C PHE A 2 32.87 5.68 32.23
N ARG A 3 32.92 4.37 32.52
CA ARG A 3 32.11 3.36 31.80
C ARG A 3 30.59 3.55 31.98
N LYS A 4 30.14 3.97 33.17
CA LYS A 4 28.72 4.20 33.43
C LYS A 4 28.23 5.49 32.74
N ALA A 5 29.07 6.51 32.68
CA ALA A 5 28.80 7.73 31.91
C ALA A 5 28.79 7.48 30.40
N LEU A 6 29.72 6.66 29.88
CA LEU A 6 29.76 6.29 28.46
C LEU A 6 28.53 5.47 28.03
N ILE A 7 28.11 4.51 28.86
CA ILE A 7 26.89 3.72 28.61
C ILE A 7 25.64 4.62 28.66
N ALA A 8 25.57 5.56 29.60
CA ALA A 8 24.49 6.55 29.66
C ALA A 8 24.51 7.49 28.44
N ILE A 9 25.68 7.94 27.97
CA ILE A 9 25.81 8.78 26.77
C ILE A 9 25.46 7.99 25.50
N VAL A 10 25.84 6.73 25.38
CA VAL A 10 25.46 5.86 24.24
C VAL A 10 23.96 5.54 24.29
N LEU A 11 23.39 5.30 25.47
CA LEU A 11 21.95 5.13 25.64
C LEU A 11 21.18 6.42 25.31
N VAL A 12 21.62 7.56 25.81
CA VAL A 12 21.02 8.86 25.50
C VAL A 12 21.20 9.20 24.02
N ALA A 13 22.38 8.97 23.42
CA ALA A 13 22.64 9.13 21.99
C ALA A 13 21.82 8.14 21.13
N SER A 14 21.54 6.93 21.62
CA SER A 14 20.65 5.96 20.97
C SER A 14 19.15 6.30 21.15
N VAL A 15 18.78 7.02 22.22
CA VAL A 15 17.45 7.62 22.39
C VAL A 15 17.29 8.84 21.48
N PHE A 16 18.38 9.58 21.24
CA PHE A 16 18.53 10.58 20.18
C PHE A 16 18.86 10.00 18.79
N ALA A 17 18.78 8.66 18.61
CA ALA A 17 19.03 8.05 17.31
C ALA A 17 18.07 8.63 16.26
N PHE A 18 18.67 9.46 15.40
CA PHE A 18 18.26 9.94 14.08
C PHE A 18 16.75 10.12 13.86
N SER A 19 16.24 11.30 14.19
CA SER A 19 15.01 11.81 13.55
C SER A 19 15.36 12.21 12.12
N THR A 20 14.88 11.46 11.14
CA THR A 20 15.04 11.82 9.72
C THR A 20 13.93 12.78 9.32
N GLN A 21 14.29 13.92 8.74
CA GLN A 21 13.33 14.81 8.08
C GLN A 21 13.53 14.70 6.56
N PHE A 22 12.56 14.07 5.90
CA PHE A 22 12.45 14.07 4.45
C PHE A 22 11.92 15.42 3.97
N LYS A 23 12.28 15.80 2.74
CA LYS A 23 11.90 17.08 2.15
C LYS A 23 11.32 16.89 0.77
N ARG A 24 10.35 17.72 0.43
CA ARG A 24 9.76 17.82 -0.89
C ARG A 24 9.38 19.28 -1.16
N THR A 25 9.62 19.74 -2.37
CA THR A 25 9.22 21.08 -2.81
C THR A 25 8.31 20.96 -4.03
N ILE A 26 7.18 21.65 -4.02
CA ILE A 26 6.22 21.70 -5.13
C ILE A 26 6.04 23.16 -5.53
N GLU A 27 6.17 23.46 -6.82
CA GLU A 27 5.93 24.76 -7.41
C GLU A 27 4.85 24.63 -8.48
N ASP A 28 3.67 25.19 -8.23
CA ASP A 28 2.57 25.27 -9.18
C ASP A 28 2.52 26.69 -9.74
N LYS A 29 2.69 26.86 -11.05
CA LYS A 29 2.44 28.13 -11.76
C LYS A 29 1.21 27.99 -12.63
N ILE A 30 0.16 28.76 -12.33
CA ILE A 30 -1.12 28.76 -13.03
C ILE A 30 -1.24 30.07 -13.80
N VAL A 31 -1.21 30.03 -15.12
CA VAL A 31 -1.38 31.22 -15.97
C VAL A 31 -2.77 31.19 -16.58
N VAL A 32 -3.63 32.08 -16.12
CA VAL A 32 -5.04 32.17 -16.52
C VAL A 32 -5.18 33.06 -17.74
N GLN A 33 -5.92 32.58 -18.74
CA GLN A 33 -6.23 33.26 -19.99
C GLN A 33 -7.57 34.01 -19.90
N GLN A 34 -7.81 34.90 -20.86
CA GLN A 34 -9.02 35.74 -20.90
C GLN A 34 -10.32 34.94 -21.06
N ASP A 35 -10.27 33.74 -21.62
CA ASP A 35 -11.43 32.84 -21.72
C ASP A 35 -11.63 31.99 -20.46
N GLY A 36 -10.80 32.18 -19.42
CA GLY A 36 -10.84 31.40 -18.19
C GLY A 36 -10.19 30.03 -18.27
N SER A 37 -9.59 29.66 -19.40
CA SER A 37 -8.67 28.53 -19.46
C SER A 37 -7.35 28.89 -18.80
N ALA A 38 -6.55 27.89 -18.42
CA ALA A 38 -5.23 28.12 -17.86
C ALA A 38 -4.25 27.02 -18.24
N ILE A 39 -2.98 27.40 -18.27
CA ILE A 39 -1.86 26.47 -18.30
C ILE A 39 -1.30 26.38 -16.90
N ILE A 40 -1.23 25.16 -16.36
CA ILE A 40 -0.61 24.88 -15.09
C ILE A 40 0.73 24.20 -15.36
N THR A 41 1.82 24.77 -14.87
CA THR A 41 3.12 24.10 -14.82
C THR A 41 3.40 23.73 -13.37
N ARG A 42 3.43 22.44 -13.08
CA ARG A 42 3.81 21.92 -11.76
C ARG A 42 5.21 21.35 -11.82
N THR A 43 6.09 21.80 -10.95
CA THR A 43 7.43 21.24 -10.75
C THR A 43 7.51 20.68 -9.33
N GLU A 44 7.95 19.43 -9.22
CA GLU A 44 8.11 18.76 -7.94
C GLU A 44 9.56 18.28 -7.80
N TYR A 45 10.21 18.68 -6.72
CA TYR A 45 11.60 18.38 -6.41
C TYR A 45 11.70 17.60 -5.10
N VAL A 46 12.48 16.51 -5.14
CA VAL A 46 12.73 15.63 -4.00
C VAL A 46 14.23 15.38 -3.91
N PRO A 47 14.91 15.91 -2.87
CA PRO A 47 16.32 15.64 -2.62
C PRO A 47 16.60 14.15 -2.40
N ALA A 48 17.82 13.74 -2.75
CA ALA A 48 18.34 12.40 -2.60
C ALA A 48 18.09 11.84 -1.19
N SER A 49 17.20 10.86 -1.11
CA SER A 49 16.76 10.24 0.13
C SER A 49 15.98 8.96 -0.16
N ASP A 50 15.52 8.25 0.88
CA ASP A 50 14.60 7.13 0.66
C ASP A 50 13.27 7.56 0.02
N LEU A 51 12.87 8.83 0.20
CA LEU A 51 11.71 9.38 -0.50
C LEU A 51 11.97 9.51 -2.00
N SER A 52 13.13 10.06 -2.42
CA SER A 52 13.42 10.20 -3.86
C SER A 52 13.50 8.86 -4.58
N LYS A 53 13.93 7.78 -3.90
CA LYS A 53 13.90 6.42 -4.46
C LYS A 53 12.49 5.97 -4.87
N ILE A 54 11.47 6.33 -4.10
CA ILE A 54 10.07 5.99 -4.42
C ILE A 54 9.62 6.75 -5.68
N TYR A 55 9.98 8.04 -5.79
CA TYR A 55 9.68 8.83 -6.98
C TYR A 55 10.39 8.30 -8.24
N ILE A 56 11.64 7.86 -8.09
CA ILE A 56 12.40 7.23 -9.17
C ILE A 56 11.74 5.92 -9.61
N GLN A 57 11.36 5.06 -8.66
CA GLN A 57 10.63 3.82 -8.94
C GLN A 57 9.31 4.08 -9.68
N HIS A 58 8.56 5.11 -9.26
CA HIS A 58 7.32 5.47 -9.94
C HIS A 58 7.57 5.93 -11.38
N ARG A 59 8.60 6.76 -11.60
CA ARG A 59 9.01 7.16 -12.95
C ARG A 59 9.38 5.96 -13.82
N ASP A 60 10.03 4.94 -13.24
CA ASP A 60 10.39 3.74 -13.97
C ASP A 60 9.14 2.92 -14.33
N ALA A 61 8.16 2.82 -13.43
CA ALA A 61 6.87 2.19 -13.69
C ALA A 61 6.07 2.89 -14.80
N LEU A 62 6.14 4.23 -14.90
CA LEU A 62 5.56 5.01 -16.01
C LEU A 62 6.23 4.75 -17.37
N ARG A 63 7.44 4.19 -17.39
CA ARG A 63 8.19 3.91 -18.62
C ARG A 63 8.18 2.43 -19.01
N GLU A 64 7.90 1.56 -18.07
CA GLU A 64 7.86 0.12 -18.29
C GLU A 64 6.60 -0.26 -19.07
N ARG A 65 6.78 -0.85 -20.25
CA ARG A 65 5.69 -1.12 -21.22
C ARG A 65 4.51 -1.91 -20.62
N GLU A 66 4.79 -2.82 -19.70
CA GLU A 66 3.76 -3.66 -19.08
C GLU A 66 2.91 -2.92 -18.05
N THR A 67 3.43 -1.84 -17.43
CA THR A 67 2.76 -1.13 -16.32
C THR A 67 2.46 0.34 -16.61
N ALA A 68 3.00 0.91 -17.69
CA ALA A 68 2.95 2.35 -17.98
C ALA A 68 1.52 2.90 -18.02
N ASN A 69 0.60 2.22 -18.70
CA ASN A 69 -0.79 2.69 -18.83
C ASN A 69 -1.51 2.74 -17.48
N GLU A 70 -1.36 1.71 -16.65
CA GLU A 70 -1.99 1.65 -15.33
C GLU A 70 -1.38 2.67 -14.38
N ALA A 71 -0.04 2.79 -14.39
CA ALA A 71 0.69 3.78 -13.59
C ALA A 71 0.30 5.21 -13.97
N PHE A 72 0.21 5.52 -15.26
CA PHE A 72 -0.20 6.85 -15.73
C PHE A 72 -1.68 7.13 -15.43
N ALA A 73 -2.57 6.18 -15.67
CA ALA A 73 -4.00 6.37 -15.39
C ALA A 73 -4.26 6.67 -13.92
N ASN A 74 -3.59 5.97 -13.00
CA ASN A 74 -3.70 6.24 -11.56
C ASN A 74 -3.07 7.60 -11.19
N PHE A 75 -1.88 7.93 -11.73
CA PHE A 75 -1.27 9.24 -11.52
C PHE A 75 -2.16 10.40 -12.02
N TYR A 76 -2.72 10.26 -13.21
CA TYR A 76 -3.64 11.22 -13.80
C TYR A 76 -4.89 11.43 -12.94
N ASP A 77 -5.51 10.35 -12.47
CA ASP A 77 -6.71 10.38 -11.63
C ASP A 77 -6.47 11.15 -10.33
N GLU A 78 -5.35 10.87 -9.65
CA GLU A 78 -5.00 11.49 -8.36
C GLU A 78 -4.64 12.97 -8.50
N ILE A 79 -3.87 13.35 -9.54
CA ILE A 79 -3.62 14.76 -9.87
C ILE A 79 -4.93 15.46 -10.21
N SER A 80 -5.76 14.85 -11.05
CA SER A 80 -7.05 15.40 -11.48
C SER A 80 -7.99 15.67 -10.30
N LYS A 81 -8.09 14.70 -9.39
CA LYS A 81 -8.85 14.80 -8.15
C LYS A 81 -8.36 15.98 -7.28
N GLY A 82 -7.04 16.11 -7.10
CA GLY A 82 -6.44 17.20 -6.34
C GLY A 82 -6.77 18.59 -6.91
N TYR A 83 -6.63 18.77 -8.23
CA TYR A 83 -6.97 20.03 -8.89
C TYR A 83 -8.49 20.29 -8.89
N PHE A 84 -9.33 19.27 -8.99
CA PHE A 84 -10.78 19.42 -8.84
C PHE A 84 -11.16 19.91 -7.45
N PHE A 85 -10.54 19.40 -6.37
CA PHE A 85 -10.80 19.92 -5.02
C PHE A 85 -10.42 21.38 -4.85
N LEU A 86 -9.31 21.80 -5.46
CA LEU A 86 -8.82 23.18 -5.36
C LEU A 86 -9.63 24.14 -6.24
N TYR A 87 -9.95 23.75 -7.48
CA TYR A 87 -10.43 24.69 -8.49
C TYR A 87 -11.73 24.27 -9.20
N ARG A 88 -12.37 23.18 -8.76
CA ARG A 88 -13.62 22.62 -9.31
C ARG A 88 -13.54 22.22 -10.78
N SER A 89 -12.34 22.00 -11.31
CA SER A 89 -12.11 21.64 -12.70
C SER A 89 -10.95 20.64 -12.80
N VAL A 90 -11.08 19.70 -13.73
CA VAL A 90 -10.07 18.67 -14.01
C VAL A 90 -9.05 19.20 -15.04
N PRO A 91 -7.73 19.06 -14.80
CA PRO A 91 -6.72 19.32 -15.79
C PRO A 91 -6.60 18.18 -16.81
N GLY A 92 -6.44 18.52 -18.09
CA GLY A 92 -6.02 17.59 -19.14
C GLY A 92 -4.51 17.61 -19.38
N PHE A 93 -3.90 16.43 -19.43
CA PHE A 93 -2.50 16.19 -19.79
C PHE A 93 -2.26 14.72 -20.17
N GLY A 94 -1.21 14.47 -20.95
CA GLY A 94 -0.77 13.12 -21.33
C GLY A 94 0.67 12.83 -20.90
N ASP A 95 1.16 11.61 -21.19
CA ASP A 95 2.54 11.21 -20.93
C ASP A 95 3.59 12.18 -21.52
N GLY A 96 3.31 12.73 -22.71
CA GLY A 96 4.20 13.67 -23.38
C GLY A 96 4.35 15.02 -22.68
N ASP A 97 3.46 15.33 -21.74
CA ASP A 97 3.50 16.56 -20.93
C ASP A 97 4.33 16.37 -19.65
N LEU A 98 4.80 15.15 -19.37
CA LEU A 98 5.63 14.81 -18.21
C LEU A 98 7.11 14.79 -18.57
N ARG A 99 7.91 15.44 -17.71
CA ARG A 99 9.37 15.44 -17.82
C ARG A 99 9.98 15.07 -16.48
N PHE A 100 11.05 14.27 -16.54
CA PHE A 100 11.77 13.81 -15.35
C PHE A 100 13.25 14.12 -15.49
N LYS A 101 13.87 14.56 -14.40
CA LYS A 101 15.32 14.71 -14.26
C LYS A 101 15.75 13.96 -13.01
N ILE A 102 16.80 13.14 -13.14
CA ILE A 102 17.49 12.53 -12.00
C ILE A 102 18.94 12.97 -12.07
N GLU A 103 19.43 13.60 -11.01
CA GLU A 103 20.83 14.01 -10.93
C GLU A 103 21.70 12.87 -10.38
N GLY A 104 23.02 12.94 -10.59
CA GLY A 104 23.95 11.85 -10.23
C GLY A 104 23.99 11.52 -8.72
N ASN A 105 23.53 12.44 -7.87
CA ASN A 105 23.38 12.26 -6.43
C ASN A 105 22.06 11.56 -6.02
N GLY A 106 21.13 11.35 -6.94
CA GLY A 106 19.81 10.78 -6.67
C GLY A 106 18.70 11.81 -6.38
N ASP A 107 18.95 13.10 -6.62
CA ASP A 107 17.92 14.14 -6.62
C ASP A 107 16.95 13.91 -7.77
N PHE A 108 15.66 14.05 -7.47
CA PHE A 108 14.58 13.84 -8.43
C PHE A 108 13.83 15.14 -8.69
N THR A 109 13.55 15.42 -9.96
CA THR A 109 12.62 16.47 -10.38
C THR A 109 11.62 15.91 -11.38
N SER A 110 10.33 16.16 -11.16
CA SER A 110 9.30 16.02 -12.18
C SER A 110 8.71 17.37 -12.55
N THR A 111 8.39 17.55 -13.83
CA THR A 111 7.65 18.70 -14.32
C THR A 111 6.49 18.20 -15.16
N VAL A 112 5.28 18.68 -14.89
CA VAL A 112 4.07 18.41 -15.67
C VAL A 112 3.47 19.73 -16.17
N SER A 113 3.09 19.74 -17.44
CA SER A 113 2.31 20.84 -18.03
C SER A 113 0.88 20.38 -18.25
N MET A 114 -0.09 21.12 -17.71
CA MET A 114 -1.50 20.75 -17.75
C MET A 114 -2.32 21.90 -18.32
N LYS A 115 -3.43 21.56 -18.98
CA LYS A 115 -4.44 22.54 -19.43
C LYS A 115 -5.71 22.34 -18.63
N VAL A 116 -6.31 23.43 -18.16
CA VAL A 116 -7.56 23.38 -17.40
C VAL A 116 -8.48 24.50 -17.87
N THR A 117 -9.79 24.28 -17.79
CA THR A 117 -10.81 25.24 -18.20
C THR A 117 -11.67 25.68 -17.02
N GLY A 118 -12.34 26.83 -17.16
CA GLY A 118 -13.30 27.31 -16.17
C GLY A 118 -12.72 27.73 -14.83
N LEU A 119 -11.48 28.26 -14.81
CA LEU A 119 -10.85 28.75 -13.57
C LEU A 119 -11.34 30.12 -13.11
N ILE A 120 -12.04 30.86 -13.98
CA ILE A 120 -12.68 32.13 -13.63
C ILE A 120 -14.17 32.07 -13.95
N SER A 121 -14.95 32.77 -13.15
CA SER A 121 -16.37 33.00 -13.38
C SER A 121 -16.70 34.48 -13.18
N GLU A 122 -17.89 34.90 -13.59
CA GLU A 122 -18.41 36.19 -13.16
C GLU A 122 -18.58 36.21 -11.63
N SER A 123 -18.29 37.36 -11.03
CA SER A 123 -18.48 37.57 -9.59
C SER A 123 -19.94 37.86 -9.31
N LYS A 124 -20.51 37.13 -8.34
CA LYS A 124 -21.89 37.39 -7.88
C LYS A 124 -21.94 38.57 -6.92
N ASP A 125 -20.88 38.74 -6.12
CA ASP A 125 -20.79 39.79 -5.10
C ASP A 125 -20.41 41.15 -5.70
N HIS A 126 -19.75 41.14 -6.86
CA HIS A 126 -19.31 42.34 -7.59
C HIS A 126 -19.72 42.25 -9.07
N PRO A 127 -20.96 42.65 -9.42
CA PRO A 127 -21.45 42.57 -10.80
C PRO A 127 -20.57 43.34 -11.79
N GLY A 128 -20.20 42.70 -12.90
CA GLY A 128 -19.27 43.26 -13.90
C GLY A 128 -17.80 42.91 -13.65
N SER A 129 -17.49 42.26 -12.53
CA SER A 129 -16.16 41.74 -12.20
C SER A 129 -16.09 40.22 -12.38
N TYR A 130 -14.88 39.68 -12.35
CA TYR A 130 -14.59 38.25 -12.41
C TYR A 130 -14.03 37.75 -11.08
N GLN A 131 -14.07 36.45 -10.87
CA GLN A 131 -13.52 35.82 -9.68
C GLN A 131 -12.70 34.57 -10.03
N PHE A 132 -11.62 34.36 -9.29
CA PHE A 132 -10.86 33.12 -9.22
C PHE A 132 -11.00 32.56 -7.80
N SER A 133 -11.23 31.27 -7.64
CA SER A 133 -11.42 30.68 -6.32
C SER A 133 -10.59 29.44 -6.07
N SER A 134 -10.04 29.33 -4.87
CA SER A 134 -9.39 28.14 -4.33
C SER A 134 -10.25 27.55 -3.19
N LYS A 135 -10.48 26.23 -3.23
CA LYS A 135 -11.27 25.46 -2.24
C LYS A 135 -12.69 25.98 -2.02
N ASN A 136 -13.32 26.45 -3.09
CA ASN A 136 -14.72 26.86 -3.09
C ASN A 136 -15.63 25.65 -3.37
N PHE A 137 -15.87 24.83 -2.35
CA PHE A 137 -16.64 23.60 -2.49
C PHE A 137 -18.10 23.91 -2.88
N SER A 138 -18.60 23.31 -3.97
CA SER A 138 -19.99 23.52 -4.38
C SER A 138 -21.01 22.85 -3.47
N GLU A 139 -20.60 21.80 -2.76
CA GLU A 139 -21.44 21.00 -1.87
C GLU A 139 -20.62 20.47 -0.69
N GLU A 140 -21.27 20.28 0.46
CA GLU A 140 -20.66 19.69 1.67
C GLU A 140 -20.03 18.32 1.39
N LYS A 141 -20.64 17.52 0.51
CA LYS A 141 -20.11 16.19 0.13
C LYS A 141 -18.72 16.27 -0.52
N ILE A 142 -18.46 17.29 -1.34
CA ILE A 142 -17.17 17.48 -2.01
C ILE A 142 -16.11 17.91 -0.99
N MET A 143 -16.48 18.80 -0.06
CA MET A 143 -15.61 19.17 1.07
C MET A 143 -15.21 17.94 1.88
N LEU A 144 -16.17 17.06 2.23
CA LEU A 144 -15.87 15.84 2.97
C LEU A 144 -14.94 14.89 2.19
N LYS A 145 -15.11 14.78 0.87
CA LYS A 145 -14.20 14.00 0.01
C LYS A 145 -12.79 14.62 -0.08
N TYR A 146 -12.67 15.95 -0.07
CA TYR A 146 -11.37 16.62 0.03
C TYR A 146 -10.65 16.29 1.34
N LEU A 147 -11.38 16.33 2.45
CA LEU A 147 -10.82 16.03 3.77
C LEU A 147 -10.42 14.56 3.90
N GLU A 148 -11.20 13.66 3.31
CA GLU A 148 -10.87 12.25 3.17
C GLU A 148 -9.56 12.03 2.39
N ASP A 149 -9.43 12.61 1.20
CA ASP A 149 -8.20 12.53 0.39
C ASP A 149 -6.97 13.05 1.15
N LEU A 150 -7.13 14.16 1.88
CA LEU A 150 -6.08 14.73 2.71
C LEU A 150 -5.67 13.79 3.84
N ILE A 151 -6.64 13.20 4.56
CA ILE A 151 -6.36 12.27 5.65
C ILE A 151 -5.68 11.01 5.15
N ASP A 152 -6.21 10.40 4.09
CA ASP A 152 -5.64 9.19 3.50
C ASP A 152 -4.20 9.45 3.02
N GLY A 153 -3.99 10.55 2.28
CA GLY A 153 -2.65 10.95 1.83
C GLY A 153 -1.65 11.09 2.99
N LYS A 154 -2.08 11.69 4.11
CA LYS A 154 -1.24 11.79 5.31
C LYS A 154 -1.00 10.45 5.98
N ALA A 155 -1.98 9.54 6.00
CA ALA A 155 -1.83 8.20 6.55
C ALA A 155 -0.76 7.40 5.81
N PHE A 156 -0.75 7.48 4.48
CA PHE A 156 0.29 6.85 3.65
C PHE A 156 1.66 7.53 3.80
N GLU A 157 1.74 8.86 3.88
CA GLU A 157 2.99 9.57 4.19
C GLU A 157 3.59 9.08 5.52
N THR A 158 2.78 8.93 6.56
CA THR A 158 3.24 8.44 7.86
C THR A 158 3.64 6.97 7.84
N ALA A 159 2.93 6.13 7.08
CA ALA A 159 3.34 4.74 6.89
C ALA A 159 4.74 4.66 6.24
N PHE A 160 5.04 5.54 5.28
CA PHE A 160 6.40 5.69 4.72
C PHE A 160 7.43 6.11 5.79
N LEU A 161 7.08 7.02 6.70
CA LEU A 161 8.01 7.49 7.73
C LEU A 161 8.47 6.38 8.68
N GLY A 162 7.65 5.34 8.90
CA GLY A 162 7.97 4.13 9.67
C GLY A 162 8.26 4.34 11.17
N SER A 163 8.33 5.59 11.63
CA SER A 163 8.68 5.99 12.99
C SER A 163 8.06 7.33 13.34
N SER A 164 7.54 7.45 14.55
CA SER A 164 6.97 8.71 15.08
C SER A 164 7.99 9.83 15.25
N LYS A 165 9.30 9.52 15.18
CA LYS A 165 10.38 10.51 15.22
C LYS A 165 10.70 11.12 13.85
N ASN A 166 10.32 10.45 12.77
CA ASN A 166 10.57 10.92 11.42
C ASN A 166 9.48 11.93 11.00
N SER A 167 9.82 12.80 10.05
CA SER A 167 8.87 13.75 9.46
C SER A 167 9.11 13.95 7.98
N LEU A 168 8.07 14.39 7.27
CA LEU A 168 8.15 14.89 5.90
C LEU A 168 7.77 16.36 5.88
N LEU A 169 8.69 17.21 5.46
CA LEU A 169 8.45 18.62 5.18
C LEU A 169 8.12 18.79 3.70
N THR A 170 6.89 19.18 3.38
CA THR A 170 6.48 19.60 2.05
C THR A 170 6.34 21.12 2.01
N THR A 171 7.15 21.78 1.20
CA THR A 171 6.98 23.21 0.89
C THR A 171 6.29 23.33 -0.45
N LYS A 172 5.15 24.02 -0.51
CA LYS A 172 4.41 24.25 -1.75
C LYS A 172 4.29 25.73 -2.02
N THR A 173 4.61 26.18 -3.23
CA THR A 173 4.32 27.53 -3.70
C THR A 173 3.38 27.44 -4.88
N THR A 174 2.21 28.06 -4.77
CA THR A 174 1.26 28.21 -5.88
C THR A 174 1.24 29.67 -6.31
N THR A 175 1.65 29.94 -7.54
CA THR A 175 1.59 31.26 -8.16
C THR A 175 0.52 31.26 -9.23
N ILE A 176 -0.54 32.04 -9.03
CA ILE A 176 -1.60 32.24 -10.02
C ILE A 176 -1.42 33.62 -10.64
N VAL A 177 -1.28 33.65 -11.96
CA VAL A 177 -1.22 34.87 -12.76
C VAL A 177 -2.57 35.03 -13.45
N LEU A 178 -3.34 36.02 -13.02
CA LEU A 178 -4.62 36.38 -13.63
C LEU A 178 -4.39 37.00 -15.02
N PRO A 179 -5.42 37.08 -15.88
CA PRO A 179 -5.28 37.62 -17.23
C PRO A 179 -4.61 39.01 -17.25
N GLU A 180 -3.89 39.30 -18.33
CA GLU A 180 -3.21 40.59 -18.47
C GLU A 180 -4.20 41.76 -18.36
N GLY A 181 -3.85 42.77 -17.56
CA GLY A 181 -4.73 43.91 -17.26
C GLY A 181 -5.70 43.67 -16.11
N SER A 182 -5.63 42.51 -15.43
CA SER A 182 -6.44 42.28 -14.23
C SER A 182 -5.98 43.13 -13.04
N GLU A 183 -6.94 43.74 -12.36
CA GLU A 183 -6.75 44.43 -11.08
C GLU A 183 -7.56 43.71 -10.00
N ILE A 184 -6.88 43.15 -8.99
CA ILE A 184 -7.54 42.50 -7.86
C ILE A 184 -8.12 43.59 -6.96
N ILE A 185 -9.45 43.58 -6.83
CA ILE A 185 -10.19 44.61 -6.09
C ILE A 185 -10.68 44.12 -4.73
N ASP A 186 -10.81 42.82 -4.54
CA ASP A 186 -11.28 42.24 -3.29
C ASP A 186 -10.77 40.81 -3.09
N LEU A 187 -10.72 40.39 -1.82
CA LEU A 187 -10.40 39.03 -1.41
C LEU A 187 -11.46 38.56 -0.41
N LEU A 188 -12.20 37.53 -0.79
CA LEU A 188 -13.30 36.96 0.01
C LEU A 188 -12.94 35.56 0.52
N SER A 189 -13.62 35.13 1.58
CA SER A 189 -13.58 33.75 2.05
C SER A 189 -14.74 32.99 1.43
N PRO A 190 -14.53 31.79 0.83
CA PRO A 190 -15.63 30.99 0.29
C PRO A 190 -16.62 30.53 1.37
N HIS A 191 -16.23 30.53 2.64
CA HIS A 191 -16.93 29.85 3.73
C HIS A 191 -17.31 30.74 4.91
N GLY A 192 -17.16 32.07 4.83
CA GLY A 192 -17.56 32.98 5.91
C GLY A 192 -16.71 34.25 6.05
N GLU A 193 -16.37 34.62 7.30
CA GLU A 193 -15.68 35.87 7.61
C GLU A 193 -14.33 36.03 6.90
N LYS A 194 -13.88 37.29 6.80
CA LYS A 194 -12.72 37.78 6.02
C LYS A 194 -11.62 36.73 5.86
N PRO A 195 -11.14 36.49 4.63
CA PRO A 195 -10.13 35.48 4.39
C PRO A 195 -8.89 35.82 5.22
N SER A 196 -8.43 34.84 5.99
CA SER A 196 -7.12 34.95 6.62
C SER A 196 -6.06 35.06 5.52
N LYS A 197 -4.99 35.79 5.78
CA LYS A 197 -3.79 35.74 4.93
C LYS A 197 -2.75 34.78 5.46
N ASP A 198 -2.93 34.31 6.69
CA ASP A 198 -2.05 33.35 7.36
C ASP A 198 -2.86 32.25 8.03
N TRP A 199 -2.49 31.00 7.84
CA TRP A 199 -3.14 29.85 8.45
C TRP A 199 -2.14 29.01 9.21
N SER A 200 -2.57 28.42 10.32
CA SER A 200 -1.79 27.44 11.07
C SER A 200 -2.74 26.42 11.70
N ILE A 201 -2.49 25.14 11.42
CA ILE A 201 -3.30 24.02 11.89
C ILE A 201 -2.38 22.94 12.46
N ASP A 202 -2.75 22.39 13.61
CA ASP A 202 -2.07 21.27 14.25
C ASP A 202 -3.04 20.09 14.40
N LEU A 203 -2.82 19.05 13.60
CA LEU A 203 -3.64 17.84 13.63
C LEU A 203 -3.26 16.90 14.77
N GLY A 204 -2.18 17.17 15.51
CA GLY A 204 -1.57 16.25 16.45
C GLY A 204 -0.62 15.26 15.76
N GLY A 205 0.07 14.43 16.53
CA GLY A 205 0.99 13.41 16.00
C GLY A 205 2.25 13.96 15.31
N GLY A 206 2.48 15.28 15.39
CA GLY A 206 3.55 15.98 14.70
C GLY A 206 3.13 16.56 13.33
N THR A 207 1.88 16.36 12.92
CA THR A 207 1.36 16.83 11.62
C THR A 207 0.81 18.26 11.72
N LYS A 208 1.38 19.19 10.96
CA LYS A 208 1.08 20.62 10.99
C LYS A 208 0.99 21.20 9.59
N PHE A 209 0.12 22.18 9.42
CA PHE A 209 -0.07 22.91 8.18
C PHE A 209 0.11 24.40 8.47
N LYS A 210 0.84 25.09 7.61
CA LYS A 210 0.92 26.54 7.61
C LYS A 210 0.76 27.05 6.19
N ALA A 211 0.11 28.19 6.03
CA ALA A 211 0.04 28.86 4.75
C ALA A 211 0.10 30.37 4.92
N SER A 212 0.61 31.06 3.91
CA SER A 212 0.56 32.51 3.79
C SER A 212 0.17 32.92 2.36
N LEU A 213 -0.72 33.88 2.21
CA LEU A 213 -1.21 34.40 0.94
C LEU A 213 -0.74 35.82 0.71
N ASP A 214 -0.10 36.06 -0.43
CA ASP A 214 0.35 37.36 -0.88
C ASP A 214 -0.26 37.74 -2.22
N LEU A 215 -0.51 39.04 -2.41
CA LEU A 215 -1.16 39.61 -3.59
C LEU A 215 -0.27 40.71 -4.16
N GLU A 216 0.20 40.53 -5.39
CA GLU A 216 1.01 41.52 -6.09
C GLU A 216 0.45 41.74 -7.50
N LYS A 217 -0.10 42.94 -7.77
CA LYS A 217 -0.72 43.29 -9.06
C LYS A 217 -1.82 42.30 -9.46
N ASN A 218 -1.61 41.56 -10.56
CA ASN A 218 -2.50 40.51 -11.07
C ASN A 218 -2.06 39.10 -10.61
N THR A 219 -1.13 39.00 -9.68
CA THR A 219 -0.54 37.73 -9.24
C THR A 219 -0.94 37.43 -7.80
N ILE A 220 -1.33 36.18 -7.57
CA ILE A 220 -1.66 35.62 -6.25
C ILE A 220 -0.61 34.58 -5.93
N THR A 221 0.06 34.70 -4.78
CA THR A 221 1.06 33.73 -4.34
C THR A 221 0.64 33.11 -3.01
N LEU A 222 0.36 31.81 -3.02
CA LEU A 222 0.10 31.01 -1.82
C LEU A 222 1.35 30.19 -1.51
N LYS A 223 1.93 30.37 -0.33
CA LYS A 223 3.04 29.55 0.18
C LYS A 223 2.52 28.67 1.31
N GLU A 224 2.77 27.37 1.22
CA GLU A 224 2.37 26.38 2.21
C GLU A 224 3.59 25.63 2.75
N GLU A 225 3.59 25.39 4.05
CA GLU A 225 4.54 24.52 4.75
C GLU A 225 3.74 23.44 5.47
N ILE A 226 3.84 22.21 4.98
CA ILE A 226 3.12 21.06 5.54
C ILE A 226 4.15 20.11 6.12
N ILE A 227 4.10 19.90 7.43
CA ILE A 227 4.91 18.92 8.14
C ILE A 227 4.01 17.73 8.42
N THR A 228 4.37 16.56 7.93
CA THR A 228 3.73 15.30 8.31
C THR A 228 4.62 14.59 9.31
N GLY A 229 4.10 14.32 10.52
CA GLY A 229 4.82 13.58 11.56
C GLY A 229 4.44 12.10 11.53
N GLY A 230 5.33 11.22 11.98
CA GLY A 230 5.08 9.77 11.97
C GLY A 230 4.06 9.26 13.01
N GLY A 231 3.37 10.14 13.73
CA GLY A 231 2.32 9.79 14.70
C GLY A 231 0.92 10.03 14.15
N ALA A 232 -0.09 9.35 14.71
CA ALA A 232 -1.49 9.57 14.36
C ALA A 232 -1.95 11.01 14.73
N PRO A 233 -2.80 11.66 13.93
CA PRO A 233 -3.32 13.00 14.16
C PRO A 233 -4.39 12.99 15.25
N LYS A 234 -3.96 12.89 16.51
CA LYS A 234 -4.83 12.72 17.67
C LYS A 234 -5.91 13.79 17.82
N ASN A 235 -5.64 15.02 17.37
CA ASN A 235 -6.62 16.11 17.47
C ASN A 235 -7.75 15.94 16.44
N LEU A 236 -7.43 15.42 15.25
CA LEU A 236 -8.41 15.16 14.19
C LEU A 236 -9.25 13.91 14.47
N MET A 237 -8.63 12.88 15.05
CA MET A 237 -9.31 11.63 15.40
C MET A 237 -10.17 11.73 16.67
N ASN A 238 -10.11 12.86 17.39
CA ASN A 238 -10.98 13.11 18.54
C ASN A 238 -12.42 13.40 18.06
N GLU A 239 -13.42 12.98 18.84
CA GLU A 239 -14.83 13.23 18.55
C GLU A 239 -15.21 14.73 18.67
N ASP A 240 -14.41 15.50 19.42
CA ASP A 240 -14.53 16.96 19.54
C ASP A 240 -13.59 17.70 18.58
N ASN A 241 -13.69 17.40 17.28
CA ASN A 241 -12.84 17.97 16.21
C ASN A 241 -13.50 19.09 15.39
N GLU A 242 -14.68 19.59 15.79
CA GLU A 242 -15.50 20.53 15.01
C GLU A 242 -14.71 21.77 14.55
N GLU A 243 -14.04 22.44 15.49
CA GLU A 243 -13.23 23.62 15.21
C GLU A 243 -12.07 23.29 14.26
N LEU A 244 -11.48 22.10 14.40
CA LEU A 244 -10.39 21.66 13.53
C LEU A 244 -10.88 21.37 12.11
N MET A 245 -12.05 20.79 11.96
CA MET A 245 -12.71 20.55 10.67
C MET A 245 -13.03 21.87 9.96
N ALA A 246 -13.55 22.86 10.69
CA ALA A 246 -13.78 24.20 10.15
C ALA A 246 -12.46 24.86 9.72
N LYS A 247 -11.42 24.80 10.56
CA LYS A 247 -10.08 25.31 10.21
C LYS A 247 -9.51 24.63 8.96
N LEU A 248 -9.67 23.32 8.82
CA LEU A 248 -9.21 22.58 7.64
C LEU A 248 -9.97 22.94 6.36
N ARG A 249 -11.29 23.16 6.46
CA ARG A 249 -12.10 23.68 5.35
C ARG A 249 -11.62 25.06 4.91
N ASP A 250 -11.30 25.93 5.87
CA ASP A 250 -10.93 27.33 5.61
C ASP A 250 -9.43 27.51 5.29
N TYR A 251 -8.62 26.49 5.52
CA TYR A 251 -7.17 26.47 5.27
C TYR A 251 -6.86 26.76 3.80
N ALA A 252 -6.19 27.88 3.53
CA ALA A 252 -5.81 28.31 2.18
C ALA A 252 -6.99 28.43 1.19
N ALA A 253 -8.21 28.62 1.69
CA ALA A 253 -9.40 28.88 0.91
C ALA A 253 -9.56 30.39 0.70
N TYR A 254 -9.80 30.82 -0.55
CA TYR A 254 -10.00 32.24 -0.89
C TYR A 254 -10.71 32.40 -2.23
N ILE A 255 -11.32 33.58 -2.43
CA ILE A 255 -11.85 34.04 -3.71
C ILE A 255 -11.21 35.40 -4.00
N ALA A 256 -10.45 35.50 -5.08
CA ALA A 256 -9.91 36.76 -5.56
C ALA A 256 -10.86 37.34 -6.61
N VAL A 257 -11.39 38.54 -6.33
CA VAL A 257 -12.27 39.27 -7.24
C VAL A 257 -11.42 40.30 -7.98
N PHE A 258 -11.59 40.36 -9.30
CA PHE A 258 -10.79 41.25 -10.15
C PHE A 258 -11.59 41.85 -11.30
N ASN A 259 -11.19 43.04 -11.72
CA ASN A 259 -11.68 43.68 -12.95
C ASN A 259 -10.71 43.37 -14.10
N ASN A 260 -11.24 43.17 -15.30
CA ASN A 260 -10.42 43.05 -16.51
C ASN A 260 -11.25 43.42 -17.75
N GLU A 261 -10.92 44.53 -18.40
CA GLU A 261 -11.67 45.04 -19.57
C GLU A 261 -11.52 44.16 -20.83
N LYS A 262 -10.45 43.37 -20.91
CA LYS A 262 -10.18 42.48 -22.05
C LYS A 262 -10.84 41.11 -21.88
N THR A 263 -11.23 40.77 -20.65
CA THR A 263 -11.99 39.55 -20.36
C THR A 263 -13.43 39.84 -20.75
N GLY A 264 -13.96 39.04 -21.67
CA GLY A 264 -15.28 39.25 -22.26
C GLY A 264 -15.67 38.11 -23.19
N GLY A 265 -16.96 37.95 -23.44
CA GLY A 265 -17.48 36.82 -24.22
C GLY A 265 -17.71 35.56 -23.37
N LYS A 266 -17.85 34.42 -24.04
CA LYS A 266 -18.22 33.15 -23.38
C LYS A 266 -17.00 32.53 -22.68
N LEU A 267 -17.00 32.56 -21.35
CA LEU A 267 -16.00 31.87 -20.54
C LEU A 267 -16.05 30.35 -20.77
N SER A 268 -14.86 29.74 -20.78
CA SER A 268 -14.67 28.30 -20.75
C SER A 268 -15.33 27.70 -19.50
N GLN A 269 -15.79 26.45 -19.62
CA GLN A 269 -16.56 25.79 -18.57
C GLN A 269 -15.65 24.82 -17.79
N PRO A 270 -15.88 24.65 -16.48
CA PRO A 270 -15.13 23.69 -15.69
C PRO A 270 -15.46 22.25 -16.11
N GLU A 271 -14.46 21.38 -16.05
CA GLU A 271 -14.64 19.95 -16.30
C GLU A 271 -14.94 19.21 -14.99
N PRO A 272 -16.03 18.42 -14.91
CA PRO A 272 -16.39 17.73 -13.67
C PRO A 272 -15.46 16.54 -13.37
N TYR A 273 -15.33 16.20 -12.10
CA TYR A 273 -14.68 14.97 -11.65
C TYR A 273 -15.69 13.97 -11.09
N PHE A 274 -15.51 12.68 -11.42
CA PHE A 274 -16.34 11.60 -10.90
C PHE A 274 -15.55 10.80 -9.86
N PHE A 275 -15.96 10.90 -8.59
CA PHE A 275 -15.33 10.19 -7.49
C PHE A 275 -15.50 8.67 -7.63
N LYS A 276 -14.38 7.95 -7.62
CA LYS A 276 -14.30 6.50 -7.44
C LYS A 276 -14.31 6.15 -5.95
N GLU A 277 -14.23 4.85 -5.63
CA GLU A 277 -13.95 4.37 -4.27
C GLU A 277 -12.63 4.98 -3.74
N ASP A 278 -12.52 5.20 -2.43
CA ASP A 278 -11.46 6.02 -1.83
C ASP A 278 -10.06 5.48 -2.11
N TYR A 279 -9.87 4.17 -1.91
CA TYR A 279 -8.68 3.48 -2.40
C TYR A 279 -9.01 2.06 -2.82
N SER A 280 -8.75 1.74 -4.09
CA SER A 280 -8.75 0.36 -4.57
C SER A 280 -7.69 0.09 -5.63
N GLY A 281 -7.19 -1.14 -5.64
CA GLY A 281 -6.19 -1.57 -6.61
C GLY A 281 -6.09 -3.09 -6.69
N SER A 282 -5.55 -3.59 -7.81
CA SER A 282 -5.35 -5.02 -8.06
C SER A 282 -4.04 -5.24 -8.79
N TRP A 283 -3.26 -6.23 -8.35
CA TRP A 283 -1.91 -6.48 -8.86
C TRP A 283 -1.60 -7.97 -8.94
N ASN A 284 -0.68 -8.34 -9.83
CA ASN A 284 -0.29 -9.73 -10.07
C ASN A 284 1.24 -9.92 -10.04
N PHE A 285 1.65 -11.09 -9.56
CA PHE A 285 3.03 -11.54 -9.48
C PHE A 285 3.12 -13.05 -9.78
N GLY A 286 4.00 -13.43 -10.71
CA GLY A 286 4.21 -14.82 -11.11
C GLY A 286 5.61 -15.31 -10.77
N ILE A 287 5.74 -16.57 -10.36
CA ILE A 287 7.03 -17.23 -10.10
C ILE A 287 7.02 -18.63 -10.73
N SER A 288 8.12 -18.98 -11.38
CA SER A 288 8.43 -20.35 -11.81
C SER A 288 9.88 -20.69 -11.42
N HIS A 289 10.07 -21.68 -10.54
CA HIS A 289 11.40 -22.05 -10.03
C HIS A 289 11.43 -23.43 -9.38
N ASN A 290 12.63 -23.98 -9.19
CA ASN A 290 12.84 -25.25 -8.47
C ASN A 290 13.65 -24.99 -7.19
N PHE A 291 13.22 -25.59 -6.08
CA PHE A 291 13.82 -25.41 -4.76
C PHE A 291 14.05 -26.76 -4.09
N SER A 292 15.22 -26.99 -3.48
CA SER A 292 15.44 -28.15 -2.61
C SER A 292 16.38 -27.80 -1.47
N THR A 293 16.30 -28.56 -0.38
CA THR A 293 17.28 -28.45 0.70
C THR A 293 17.46 -29.79 1.41
N GLN A 294 18.71 -30.18 1.63
CA GLN A 294 19.02 -31.40 2.37
C GLN A 294 19.23 -31.11 3.86
N PHE A 295 18.53 -31.86 4.71
CA PHE A 295 18.74 -31.89 6.16
C PHE A 295 19.44 -33.18 6.56
N ALA A 296 20.57 -33.08 7.25
CA ALA A 296 21.30 -34.24 7.74
C ALA A 296 21.45 -34.21 9.27
N TYR A 297 21.33 -35.37 9.92
CA TYR A 297 21.58 -35.57 11.34
C TYR A 297 22.06 -37.01 11.61
N GLN A 298 23.33 -37.18 11.97
CA GLN A 298 23.96 -38.50 12.12
C GLN A 298 23.78 -39.35 10.84
N THR A 299 23.13 -40.51 10.94
CA THR A 299 22.84 -41.39 9.79
C THR A 299 21.56 -41.03 9.05
N LEU A 300 20.80 -40.03 9.51
CA LEU A 300 19.53 -39.61 8.92
C LEU A 300 19.75 -38.45 7.93
N SER A 301 19.33 -38.64 6.68
CA SER A 301 19.23 -37.61 5.66
C SER A 301 17.78 -37.48 5.21
N VAL A 302 17.27 -36.24 5.17
CA VAL A 302 15.94 -35.91 4.67
C VAL A 302 16.06 -34.74 3.70
N GLU A 303 15.71 -34.96 2.43
CA GLU A 303 15.72 -33.92 1.40
C GLU A 303 14.31 -33.65 0.90
N PRO A 304 13.62 -32.62 1.42
CA PRO A 304 12.46 -32.07 0.77
C PRO A 304 12.86 -31.15 -0.41
N GLY A 305 12.10 -31.21 -1.49
CA GLY A 305 12.17 -30.22 -2.57
C GLY A 305 10.84 -30.00 -3.27
N LEU A 306 10.80 -28.96 -4.11
CA LEU A 306 9.61 -28.38 -4.70
C LEU A 306 9.92 -27.80 -6.08
N ASN A 307 9.26 -28.31 -7.10
CA ASN A 307 9.10 -27.57 -8.35
C ASN A 307 7.83 -26.73 -8.24
N VAL A 308 7.94 -25.42 -8.42
CA VAL A 308 6.84 -24.47 -8.26
C VAL A 308 6.62 -23.65 -9.51
N SER A 309 5.36 -23.59 -9.94
CA SER A 309 4.85 -22.58 -10.85
C SER A 309 3.58 -22.01 -10.25
N PHE A 310 3.51 -20.70 -10.01
CA PHE A 310 2.28 -20.07 -9.54
C PHE A 310 2.11 -18.63 -10.00
N THR A 311 0.84 -18.22 -10.01
CA THR A 311 0.40 -16.83 -10.14
C THR A 311 -0.27 -16.41 -8.84
N PHE A 312 0.16 -15.27 -8.28
CA PHE A 312 -0.40 -14.62 -7.12
C PHE A 312 -0.99 -13.27 -7.53
N GLY A 313 -2.30 -13.14 -7.36
CA GLY A 313 -3.03 -11.89 -7.49
C GLY A 313 -3.42 -11.35 -6.13
N THR A 314 -3.31 -10.05 -5.93
CA THR A 314 -3.79 -9.38 -4.73
C THR A 314 -4.61 -8.15 -5.10
N SER A 315 -5.73 -7.95 -4.41
CA SER A 315 -6.48 -6.70 -4.46
C SER A 315 -6.71 -6.15 -3.07
N LEU A 316 -6.78 -4.83 -3.00
CA LEU A 316 -7.05 -4.06 -1.80
C LEU A 316 -8.16 -3.08 -2.11
N LEU A 317 -9.10 -2.97 -1.19
CA LEU A 317 -10.12 -1.94 -1.13
C LEU A 317 -10.11 -1.40 0.30
N TRP A 318 -10.00 -0.09 0.40
CA TRP A 318 -10.12 0.66 1.63
C TRP A 318 -11.11 1.80 1.39
N GLU A 319 -12.22 1.78 2.12
CA GLU A 319 -13.27 2.78 2.03
C GLU A 319 -13.53 3.36 3.43
N HIS A 320 -13.48 4.68 3.52
CA HIS A 320 -13.86 5.41 4.73
C HIS A 320 -15.13 6.20 4.48
N GLN A 321 -15.65 6.78 5.56
CA GLN A 321 -16.72 7.76 5.44
C GLN A 321 -16.70 8.70 6.63
N TRP A 322 -17.17 9.91 6.38
CA TRP A 322 -17.53 10.85 7.43
C TRP A 322 -18.95 10.57 7.93
N LYS A 323 -19.07 10.12 9.18
CA LYS A 323 -20.36 10.02 9.88
C LYS A 323 -20.65 11.33 10.59
N LYS A 324 -21.77 11.97 10.25
CA LYS A 324 -22.25 13.17 10.94
C LYS A 324 -22.75 12.78 12.34
N VAL A 325 -22.15 13.36 13.38
CA VAL A 325 -22.49 13.10 14.78
C VAL A 325 -23.46 14.17 15.31
N SER A 326 -23.26 15.43 14.93
CA SER A 326 -24.17 16.55 15.21
C SER A 326 -24.05 17.64 14.15
N TRP A 327 -24.69 18.80 14.35
CA TRP A 327 -24.47 19.97 13.48
C TRP A 327 -22.96 20.28 13.47
N TRP A 328 -22.33 20.17 12.29
CA TRP A 328 -20.89 20.34 12.03
C TRP A 328 -19.88 19.37 12.68
N LYS A 329 -20.31 18.41 13.50
CA LYS A 329 -19.42 17.36 14.02
C LYS A 329 -19.40 16.14 13.10
N TYR A 330 -18.19 15.72 12.73
CA TYR A 330 -17.96 14.59 11.86
C TYR A 330 -16.95 13.63 12.47
N LYS A 331 -17.30 12.35 12.46
CA LYS A 331 -16.40 11.26 12.82
C LYS A 331 -15.95 10.54 11.57
N TYR A 332 -14.65 10.51 11.32
CA TYR A 332 -14.07 9.70 10.27
C TYR A 332 -14.02 8.25 10.73
N VAL A 333 -14.61 7.33 9.98
CA VAL A 333 -14.66 5.91 10.37
C VAL A 333 -14.36 5.02 9.17
N LEU A 334 -13.74 3.88 9.44
CA LEU A 334 -13.63 2.81 8.45
C LEU A 334 -15.02 2.28 8.11
N LYS A 335 -15.41 2.39 6.84
CA LYS A 335 -16.65 1.81 6.32
C LYS A 335 -16.42 0.36 5.94
N LYS A 336 -15.40 0.11 5.13
CA LYS A 336 -15.08 -1.20 4.59
C LYS A 336 -13.60 -1.34 4.32
N PHE A 337 -13.01 -2.43 4.80
CA PHE A 337 -11.73 -2.90 4.31
C PHE A 337 -11.94 -4.26 3.66
N GLN A 338 -11.41 -4.47 2.47
CA GLN A 338 -11.47 -5.76 1.81
C GLN A 338 -10.16 -6.04 1.12
N THR A 339 -9.64 -7.23 1.34
CA THR A 339 -8.53 -7.75 0.56
C THR A 339 -8.92 -9.08 -0.04
N THR A 340 -8.48 -9.30 -1.28
CA THR A 340 -8.59 -10.59 -1.94
C THR A 340 -7.22 -11.05 -2.37
N VAL A 341 -6.89 -12.30 -2.06
CA VAL A 341 -5.70 -13.00 -2.53
C VAL A 341 -6.15 -14.15 -3.42
N SER A 342 -5.71 -14.13 -4.66
CA SER A 342 -5.91 -15.22 -5.61
C SER A 342 -4.59 -15.95 -5.82
N LEU A 343 -4.63 -17.27 -5.77
CA LEU A 343 -3.43 -18.12 -5.89
C LEU A 343 -3.77 -19.37 -6.71
N SER A 344 -2.96 -19.61 -7.73
CA SER A 344 -3.06 -20.80 -8.58
C SER A 344 -1.70 -21.50 -8.68
N PRO A 345 -1.27 -22.27 -7.66
CA PRO A 345 0.01 -22.93 -7.69
C PRO A 345 -0.11 -24.35 -8.25
N SER A 346 0.89 -24.74 -9.04
CA SER A 346 1.21 -26.13 -9.37
C SER A 346 2.54 -26.46 -8.71
N LEU A 347 2.48 -27.40 -7.77
CA LEU A 347 3.55 -27.73 -6.85
C LEU A 347 3.86 -29.20 -6.98
N THR A 348 5.12 -29.55 -7.21
CA THR A 348 5.56 -30.96 -7.18
C THR A 348 6.48 -31.16 -5.99
N PRO A 349 5.94 -31.30 -4.76
CA PRO A 349 6.76 -31.66 -3.61
C PRO A 349 7.30 -33.08 -3.76
N TYR A 350 8.55 -33.26 -3.33
CA TYR A 350 9.14 -34.56 -3.10
C TYR A 350 9.81 -34.61 -1.73
N ILE A 351 9.95 -35.81 -1.19
CA ILE A 351 10.74 -36.10 0.01
C ILE A 351 11.54 -37.37 -0.24
N GLU A 352 12.83 -37.29 0.06
CA GLU A 352 13.73 -38.43 0.10
C GLU A 352 14.27 -38.60 1.52
N VAL A 353 14.25 -39.83 2.03
CA VAL A 353 14.69 -40.16 3.39
C VAL A 353 15.63 -41.35 3.34
N SER A 354 16.73 -41.27 4.07
CA SER A 354 17.58 -42.41 4.41
C SER A 354 18.01 -42.37 5.87
N SER A 355 17.99 -43.51 6.57
CA SER A 355 18.46 -43.62 7.96
C SER A 355 19.07 -44.98 8.28
N GLY A 356 20.15 -44.97 9.08
CA GLY A 356 20.79 -46.17 9.63
C GLY A 356 20.45 -46.51 11.09
N ALA A 357 19.64 -45.69 11.79
CA ALA A 357 19.33 -45.86 13.22
C ALA A 357 17.97 -45.27 13.63
N ALA A 358 17.48 -45.65 14.81
CA ALA A 358 16.24 -45.13 15.39
C ALA A 358 16.41 -43.70 15.90
N LEU A 359 15.70 -42.73 15.30
CA LEU A 359 15.89 -41.29 15.52
C LEU A 359 14.58 -40.53 15.31
N SER A 360 14.44 -39.37 15.98
CA SER A 360 13.39 -38.39 15.69
C SER A 360 13.97 -36.97 15.67
N LYS A 361 13.60 -36.18 14.67
CA LYS A 361 14.09 -34.81 14.48
C LYS A 361 13.12 -33.96 13.66
N THR A 362 13.12 -32.67 13.95
CA THR A 362 12.42 -31.63 13.19
C THR A 362 13.42 -30.59 12.70
N TRP A 363 13.26 -30.14 11.45
CA TRP A 363 14.08 -29.10 10.84
C TRP A 363 13.21 -28.01 10.22
N GLU A 364 13.71 -26.78 10.22
CA GLU A 364 13.11 -25.63 9.54
C GLU A 364 14.21 -24.73 8.96
N LYS A 365 14.07 -24.32 7.70
CA LYS A 365 15.01 -23.42 7.02
C LYS A 365 14.30 -22.56 5.99
N ASN A 366 14.65 -21.27 5.94
CA ASN A 366 14.27 -20.40 4.83
C ASN A 366 15.12 -20.71 3.60
N ILE A 367 14.48 -20.95 2.45
CA ILE A 367 15.15 -21.26 1.18
C ILE A 367 15.46 -19.96 0.44
N THR A 368 14.44 -19.12 0.23
CA THR A 368 14.59 -17.83 -0.46
C THR A 368 13.41 -16.91 -0.13
N THR A 369 13.62 -15.63 -0.34
CA THR A 369 12.57 -14.60 -0.42
C THR A 369 12.68 -13.91 -1.78
N LYS A 370 11.54 -13.68 -2.44
CA LYS A 370 11.43 -12.91 -3.68
C LYS A 370 10.45 -11.76 -3.45
N THR A 371 10.77 -10.59 -4.01
CA THR A 371 10.01 -9.37 -3.77
C THR A 371 9.77 -8.64 -5.08
N LYS A 372 8.55 -8.14 -5.28
CA LYS A 372 8.18 -7.21 -6.35
C LYS A 372 7.66 -5.93 -5.72
N TRP A 373 8.16 -4.80 -6.21
CA TRP A 373 7.78 -3.47 -5.77
C TRP A 373 6.81 -2.88 -6.78
N ILE A 374 5.70 -2.33 -6.30
CA ILE A 374 4.71 -1.68 -7.13
C ILE A 374 4.48 -0.29 -6.57
N THR A 375 4.38 0.70 -7.44
CA THR A 375 4.07 2.07 -7.07
C THR A 375 2.72 2.49 -7.60
N PHE A 376 1.93 3.18 -6.78
CA PHE A 376 0.69 3.85 -7.15
C PHE A 376 0.60 5.16 -6.36
N TRP A 377 -0.32 6.05 -6.69
CA TRP A 377 -0.54 7.31 -6.00
C TRP A 377 -1.77 7.24 -5.11
N VAL A 378 -1.66 7.88 -3.94
CA VAL A 378 -2.80 8.24 -3.10
C VAL A 378 -2.64 9.71 -2.75
N SER A 379 -3.65 10.51 -3.10
CA SER A 379 -3.58 11.95 -3.07
C SER A 379 -2.33 12.45 -3.83
N CYS A 380 -1.44 13.16 -3.15
CA CYS A 380 -0.22 13.72 -3.74
C CYS A 380 1.04 12.91 -3.45
N VAL A 381 0.95 11.65 -3.00
CA VAL A 381 2.12 10.85 -2.63
C VAL A 381 2.23 9.55 -3.42
N PRO A 382 3.42 9.21 -3.95
CA PRO A 382 3.67 7.88 -4.47
C PRO A 382 3.80 6.90 -3.30
N VAL A 383 3.02 5.84 -3.36
CA VAL A 383 2.92 4.76 -2.39
C VAL A 383 3.52 3.49 -2.95
N THR A 384 4.25 2.78 -2.09
CA THR A 384 4.83 1.49 -2.43
C THR A 384 4.01 0.34 -1.84
N LEU A 385 3.54 -0.56 -2.71
CA LEU A 385 3.12 -1.90 -2.33
C LEU A 385 4.27 -2.88 -2.55
N VAL A 386 4.62 -3.61 -1.50
CA VAL A 386 5.64 -4.65 -1.55
C VAL A 386 4.97 -6.00 -1.55
N MET A 387 5.01 -6.66 -2.70
CA MET A 387 4.59 -8.05 -2.84
C MET A 387 5.77 -8.96 -2.53
N GLU A 388 5.66 -9.77 -1.49
CA GLU A 388 6.70 -10.69 -1.06
C GLU A 388 6.21 -12.13 -1.14
N VAL A 389 7.12 -13.00 -1.59
CA VAL A 389 6.96 -14.45 -1.58
C VAL A 389 8.16 -15.05 -0.86
N LYS A 390 7.90 -15.66 0.28
CA LYS A 390 8.88 -16.36 1.09
C LYS A 390 8.67 -17.87 1.00
N PHE A 391 9.74 -18.60 0.73
CA PHE A 391 9.75 -20.06 0.65
C PHE A 391 10.55 -20.64 1.81
N ASP A 392 9.90 -21.47 2.61
CA ASP A 392 10.52 -22.21 3.70
C ASP A 392 10.45 -23.72 3.41
N ALA A 393 11.38 -24.49 3.99
CA ALA A 393 11.33 -25.94 4.05
C ALA A 393 11.25 -26.40 5.51
N LYS A 394 10.35 -27.34 5.76
CA LYS A 394 10.17 -27.99 7.06
C LYS A 394 10.12 -29.50 6.87
N ALA A 395 10.91 -30.23 7.66
CA ALA A 395 10.94 -31.67 7.63
C ALA A 395 10.78 -32.22 9.05
N GLU A 396 10.06 -33.33 9.17
CA GLU A 396 9.84 -34.04 10.43
C GLU A 396 9.96 -35.54 10.15
N ALA A 397 10.74 -36.26 10.95
CA ALA A 397 10.92 -37.70 10.79
C ALA A 397 10.92 -38.41 12.14
N GLY A 398 10.35 -39.61 12.16
CA GLY A 398 10.38 -40.53 13.29
C GLY A 398 10.62 -41.96 12.79
N ILE A 399 11.70 -42.57 13.25
CA ILE A 399 12.20 -43.82 12.67
C ILE A 399 12.58 -44.80 13.79
N SER A 400 12.18 -46.07 13.64
CA SER A 400 12.44 -47.14 14.62
C SER A 400 13.56 -48.11 14.20
N GLY A 401 14.21 -47.92 13.04
CA GLY A 401 15.27 -48.77 12.48
C GLY A 401 15.85 -48.26 11.14
N VAL A 402 16.39 -49.13 10.30
CA VAL A 402 16.97 -48.75 8.98
C VAL A 402 15.86 -48.59 7.94
N ILE A 403 15.88 -47.50 7.17
CA ILE A 403 14.90 -47.24 6.10
C ILE A 403 15.47 -46.34 4.99
N GLY A 404 15.04 -46.58 3.75
CA GLY A 404 15.07 -45.61 2.66
C GLY A 404 13.69 -45.47 2.00
N PHE A 405 13.21 -44.26 1.74
CA PHE A 405 12.04 -44.08 0.87
C PHE A 405 12.06 -42.75 0.10
N THR A 406 11.41 -42.75 -1.05
CA THR A 406 11.16 -41.56 -1.87
C THR A 406 9.67 -41.43 -2.12
N ALA A 407 9.16 -40.21 -2.02
CA ALA A 407 7.78 -39.90 -2.36
C ALA A 407 7.72 -38.58 -3.13
N SER A 408 6.97 -38.54 -4.23
CA SER A 408 6.66 -37.32 -4.96
C SER A 408 5.22 -37.31 -5.43
N THR A 409 4.62 -36.14 -5.53
CA THR A 409 3.28 -35.95 -6.08
C THR A 409 3.15 -34.54 -6.63
N THR A 410 2.29 -34.34 -7.62
CA THR A 410 1.88 -32.99 -8.03
C THR A 410 0.62 -32.59 -7.29
N LEU A 411 0.70 -31.50 -6.54
CA LEU A 411 -0.41 -30.84 -5.90
C LEU A 411 -0.75 -29.55 -6.65
N SER A 412 -2.02 -29.36 -6.98
CA SER A 412 -2.50 -28.14 -7.62
C SER A 412 -3.65 -27.56 -6.82
N ALA A 413 -3.67 -26.23 -6.69
CA ALA A 413 -4.80 -25.52 -6.10
C ALA A 413 -5.18 -24.32 -6.97
N ASN A 414 -6.46 -23.97 -6.98
CA ASN A 414 -6.91 -22.66 -7.40
C ASN A 414 -7.71 -22.11 -6.25
N THR A 415 -7.27 -20.99 -5.68
CA THR A 415 -7.92 -20.42 -4.52
C THR A 415 -8.08 -18.92 -4.66
N THR A 416 -9.22 -18.44 -4.19
CA THR A 416 -9.51 -17.03 -3.97
C THR A 416 -9.93 -16.88 -2.52
N LEU A 417 -9.14 -16.13 -1.77
CA LEU A 417 -9.26 -15.89 -0.34
C LEU A 417 -9.61 -14.43 -0.14
N THR A 418 -10.79 -14.14 0.38
CA THR A 418 -11.21 -12.77 0.66
C THR A 418 -11.34 -12.60 2.17
N VAL A 419 -10.72 -11.54 2.69
CA VAL A 419 -10.91 -11.09 4.07
C VAL A 419 -11.54 -9.70 4.02
N LYS A 420 -12.64 -9.52 4.76
CA LYS A 420 -13.43 -8.31 4.72
C LYS A 420 -13.76 -7.85 6.14
N TYR A 421 -13.50 -6.58 6.42
CA TYR A 421 -14.03 -5.87 7.56
C TYR A 421 -15.21 -5.00 7.13
N GLU A 422 -16.40 -5.30 7.66
CA GLU A 422 -17.60 -4.46 7.55
C GLU A 422 -18.47 -4.79 8.77
N ASN A 423 -18.38 -3.95 9.81
CA ASN A 423 -18.93 -4.24 11.15
C ASN A 423 -18.33 -5.49 11.82
N GLY A 424 -17.06 -5.79 11.54
CA GLY A 424 -16.35 -6.97 12.04
C GLY A 424 -15.62 -7.72 10.92
N TRP A 425 -14.64 -8.52 11.30
CA TRP A 425 -13.89 -9.33 10.35
C TRP A 425 -14.68 -10.57 9.91
N SER A 426 -14.67 -10.82 8.61
CA SER A 426 -15.24 -11.99 7.97
C SER A 426 -14.27 -12.51 6.91
N LYS A 427 -14.43 -13.78 6.53
CA LYS A 427 -13.67 -14.40 5.44
C LYS A 427 -14.59 -15.13 4.47
N ASN A 428 -14.21 -15.12 3.20
CA ASN A 428 -14.80 -15.95 2.16
C ASN A 428 -13.67 -16.74 1.49
N VAL A 429 -13.95 -18.01 1.19
CA VAL A 429 -13.01 -18.93 0.56
C VAL A 429 -13.71 -19.59 -0.61
N ASN A 430 -13.14 -19.40 -1.80
CA ASN A 430 -13.43 -20.25 -2.95
C ASN A 430 -12.15 -21.02 -3.28
N TYR A 431 -12.23 -22.35 -3.37
CA TYR A 431 -11.09 -23.14 -3.76
C TYR A 431 -11.46 -24.43 -4.47
N SER A 432 -10.56 -24.86 -5.35
CA SER A 432 -10.45 -26.24 -5.83
C SER A 432 -9.01 -26.70 -5.57
N ALA A 433 -8.85 -27.95 -5.15
CA ALA A 433 -7.54 -28.51 -4.88
C ALA A 433 -7.54 -29.97 -5.31
N ASN A 434 -6.50 -30.38 -6.02
CA ASN A 434 -6.36 -31.68 -6.65
C ASN A 434 -4.94 -32.20 -6.43
N TYR A 435 -4.76 -33.51 -6.59
CA TYR A 435 -3.45 -34.13 -6.66
C TYR A 435 -3.37 -35.05 -7.89
N SER A 436 -2.16 -35.28 -8.40
CA SER A 436 -1.88 -36.23 -9.46
C SER A 436 -0.45 -36.75 -9.37
N GLY A 437 -0.13 -37.77 -10.18
CA GLY A 437 1.25 -38.23 -10.40
C GLY A 437 1.97 -38.67 -9.12
N LEU A 438 1.42 -39.63 -8.37
CA LEU A 438 2.15 -40.22 -7.24
C LEU A 438 3.31 -41.08 -7.75
N GLN A 439 4.50 -40.82 -7.24
CA GLN A 439 5.60 -41.77 -7.23
C GLN A 439 5.95 -42.07 -5.78
N PHE A 440 6.01 -43.35 -5.43
CA PHE A 440 6.40 -43.79 -4.11
C PHE A 440 7.23 -45.05 -4.23
N ASP A 441 8.39 -45.04 -3.60
CA ASP A 441 9.30 -46.17 -3.51
C ASP A 441 9.83 -46.26 -2.08
N ALA A 442 9.87 -47.45 -1.51
CA ALA A 442 10.29 -47.64 -0.13
C ALA A 442 11.01 -48.98 0.06
N ASP A 443 12.17 -48.92 0.70
CA ASP A 443 12.91 -50.04 1.26
C ASP A 443 12.89 -49.90 2.79
N ALA A 444 11.81 -50.42 3.39
CA ALA A 444 11.52 -50.28 4.80
C ALA A 444 11.09 -51.62 5.39
N LYS A 445 11.76 -52.09 6.44
CA LYS A 445 11.39 -53.34 7.18
C LYS A 445 10.84 -53.06 8.58
N VAL A 446 10.61 -51.80 8.91
CA VAL A 446 10.25 -51.31 10.26
C VAL A 446 9.24 -50.18 10.20
N ASN A 447 8.67 -49.83 11.36
CA ASN A 447 7.82 -48.67 11.52
C ASN A 447 8.63 -47.38 11.37
N ALA A 448 8.23 -46.55 10.40
CA ALA A 448 8.84 -45.25 10.15
C ALA A 448 7.85 -44.29 9.53
N TRP A 449 8.11 -43.00 9.68
CA TRP A 449 7.41 -41.97 8.96
C TRP A 449 8.30 -40.76 8.75
N ALA A 450 8.05 -40.04 7.66
CA ALA A 450 8.55 -38.68 7.50
C ALA A 450 7.51 -37.81 6.83
N LYS A 451 7.47 -36.55 7.25
CA LYS A 451 6.64 -35.49 6.70
C LYS A 451 7.56 -34.39 6.18
N GLY A 452 7.45 -34.09 4.90
CA GLY A 452 8.02 -32.90 4.28
C GLY A 452 6.91 -31.87 4.10
N SER A 453 7.22 -30.60 4.35
CA SER A 453 6.34 -29.49 4.02
C SER A 453 7.14 -28.30 3.52
N LEU A 454 6.55 -27.54 2.60
CA LEU A 454 7.21 -26.43 1.93
C LEU A 454 6.35 -25.17 2.06
N PRO A 455 6.29 -24.55 3.25
CA PRO A 455 5.51 -23.34 3.45
C PRO A 455 5.88 -22.23 2.45
N LEU A 456 4.86 -21.69 1.79
CA LEU A 456 4.91 -20.51 0.96
C LEU A 456 4.17 -19.39 1.67
N THR A 457 4.85 -18.33 2.08
CA THR A 457 4.21 -17.13 2.61
C THR A 457 4.16 -16.05 1.55
N LEU A 458 2.95 -15.62 1.22
CA LEU A 458 2.62 -14.52 0.33
C LEU A 458 2.20 -13.34 1.17
N SER A 459 2.70 -12.15 0.88
CA SER A 459 2.21 -10.90 1.49
C SER A 459 2.21 -9.77 0.49
N ALA A 460 1.28 -8.83 0.66
CA ALA A 460 1.27 -7.57 -0.08
C ALA A 460 1.14 -6.44 0.93
N TYR A 461 2.26 -5.82 1.28
CA TYR A 461 2.31 -4.81 2.34
C TYR A 461 2.58 -3.43 1.79
N VAL A 462 1.74 -2.47 2.20
CA VAL A 462 2.00 -1.04 1.99
C VAL A 462 3.19 -0.66 2.88
N TYR A 463 4.28 -0.19 2.25
CA TYR A 463 5.55 0.17 2.91
C TYR A 463 6.08 -0.85 3.92
N TYR A 464 5.82 -2.16 3.73
CA TYR A 464 6.12 -3.23 4.70
C TYR A 464 5.33 -3.23 6.02
N VAL A 465 4.36 -2.33 6.20
CA VAL A 465 3.73 -2.12 7.51
C VAL A 465 2.37 -2.81 7.62
N ALA A 466 1.54 -2.77 6.57
CA ALA A 466 0.17 -3.28 6.67
C ALA A 466 -0.32 -3.86 5.34
N GLY A 467 -1.16 -4.89 5.42
CA GLY A 467 -1.79 -5.52 4.26
C GLY A 467 -2.08 -7.02 4.47
N PRO A 468 -2.58 -7.70 3.42
CA PRO A 468 -2.85 -9.13 3.43
C PRO A 468 -1.59 -9.98 3.53
N PHE A 469 -1.74 -11.14 4.15
CA PHE A 469 -0.78 -12.22 4.05
C PHE A 469 -1.49 -13.58 4.00
N VAL A 470 -0.89 -14.54 3.31
CA VAL A 470 -1.36 -15.92 3.19
C VAL A 470 -0.15 -16.84 3.29
N GLN A 471 -0.21 -17.79 4.20
CA GLN A 471 0.70 -18.92 4.24
C GLN A 471 0.01 -20.15 3.67
N PHE A 472 0.56 -20.65 2.57
CA PHE A 472 0.13 -21.84 1.85
C PHE A 472 1.14 -22.96 2.10
N VAL A 473 0.73 -24.02 2.79
CA VAL A 473 1.64 -25.10 3.23
C VAL A 473 1.28 -26.41 2.54
N PRO A 474 1.83 -26.70 1.36
CA PRO A 474 1.83 -28.06 0.83
C PRO A 474 2.64 -28.98 1.74
N TRP A 475 2.16 -30.20 1.93
CA TRP A 475 2.87 -31.21 2.67
C TRP A 475 2.65 -32.60 2.08
N LEU A 476 3.65 -33.46 2.28
CA LEU A 476 3.67 -34.86 1.89
C LEU A 476 4.20 -35.68 3.07
N LYS A 477 3.51 -36.76 3.42
CA LYS A 477 3.88 -37.66 4.51
C LYS A 477 3.86 -39.10 4.01
N GLY A 478 5.00 -39.77 4.14
CA GLY A 478 5.11 -41.22 3.97
C GLY A 478 5.15 -41.89 5.34
N GLU A 479 4.45 -43.01 5.47
CA GLU A 479 4.41 -43.84 6.67
C GLU A 479 4.53 -45.32 6.29
N THR A 480 5.30 -46.09 7.05
CA THR A 480 5.40 -47.54 6.95
C THR A 480 5.03 -48.18 8.28
N ASN A 481 4.29 -49.28 8.21
CA ASN A 481 3.86 -50.07 9.37
C ASN A 481 4.21 -51.54 9.12
N ALA A 482 5.25 -52.02 9.80
CA ALA A 482 5.68 -53.40 9.74
C ALA A 482 4.86 -54.25 10.71
N SER A 483 4.30 -55.36 10.19
CA SER A 483 3.62 -56.37 11.00
C SER A 483 4.45 -57.66 11.01
N ALA A 484 4.64 -58.23 12.19
CA ALA A 484 5.37 -59.49 12.35
C ALA A 484 4.40 -60.68 12.28
N GLY A 485 4.50 -61.47 11.20
CA GLY A 485 3.76 -62.72 10.97
C GLY A 485 4.66 -63.78 10.31
N SER A 486 4.10 -64.79 9.64
CA SER A 486 4.85 -65.85 8.94
C SER A 486 5.61 -65.37 7.68
N SER A 487 5.34 -64.16 7.20
CA SER A 487 6.12 -63.41 6.21
C SER A 487 6.25 -61.95 6.68
N THR A 488 7.33 -61.25 6.28
CA THR A 488 7.51 -59.84 6.65
C THR A 488 6.62 -58.99 5.75
N GLN A 489 5.49 -58.53 6.28
CA GLN A 489 4.59 -57.63 5.58
C GLN A 489 4.74 -56.21 6.11
N VAL A 490 4.92 -55.26 5.19
CA VAL A 490 5.05 -53.84 5.50
C VAL A 490 3.94 -53.09 4.79
N GLY A 491 2.98 -52.62 5.57
CA GLY A 491 1.99 -51.66 5.12
C GLY A 491 2.67 -50.32 4.86
N TYR A 492 2.26 -49.62 3.81
CA TYR A 492 2.68 -48.24 3.58
C TYR A 492 1.47 -47.35 3.33
N LYS A 493 1.59 -46.09 3.76
CA LYS A 493 0.58 -45.07 3.57
C LYS A 493 1.26 -43.76 3.18
N VAL A 494 0.82 -43.18 2.08
CA VAL A 494 1.25 -41.86 1.62
C VAL A 494 0.06 -40.92 1.70
N THR A 495 0.23 -39.83 2.42
CA THR A 495 -0.76 -38.76 2.52
C THR A 495 -0.14 -37.44 2.07
N ALA A 496 -0.93 -36.60 1.43
CA ALA A 496 -0.55 -35.23 1.14
C ALA A 496 -1.69 -34.29 1.42
N GLY A 497 -1.37 -33.01 1.51
CA GLY A 497 -2.38 -32.00 1.73
C GLY A 497 -1.85 -30.58 1.59
N PHE A 498 -2.77 -29.67 1.89
CA PHE A 498 -2.52 -28.25 1.99
C PHE A 498 -3.13 -27.75 3.28
N ASP A 499 -2.35 -26.95 4.01
CA ASP A 499 -2.87 -26.10 5.08
C ASP A 499 -2.76 -24.65 4.63
N VAL A 500 -3.88 -23.91 4.66
CA VAL A 500 -3.93 -22.52 4.18
C VAL A 500 -4.38 -21.61 5.30
N ASN A 501 -3.45 -20.77 5.74
CA ASN A 501 -3.67 -19.79 6.80
C ASN A 501 -3.38 -18.39 6.26
N GLY A 502 -3.92 -17.35 6.89
CA GLY A 502 -3.61 -15.99 6.50
C GLY A 502 -4.58 -14.99 7.10
N GLY A 503 -4.52 -13.75 6.65
CA GLY A 503 -5.35 -12.68 7.16
C GLY A 503 -4.83 -11.32 6.78
N VAL A 504 -5.00 -10.36 7.68
CA VAL A 504 -4.63 -8.95 7.46
C VAL A 504 -3.76 -8.50 8.62
N HIS A 505 -2.59 -7.98 8.30
CA HIS A 505 -1.77 -7.26 9.26
C HIS A 505 -2.10 -5.77 9.19
N MET A 506 -2.43 -5.19 10.35
CA MET A 506 -2.69 -3.76 10.52
C MET A 506 -1.68 -3.22 11.55
N ALA A 507 -0.95 -2.16 11.19
CA ALA A 507 0.05 -1.54 12.05
C ALA A 507 0.17 -0.03 11.79
N GLY A 508 0.83 0.67 12.72
CA GLY A 508 1.07 2.12 12.64
C GLY A 508 -0.24 2.94 12.61
N TRP A 509 -0.17 4.14 12.04
CA TRP A 509 -1.35 5.00 11.91
C TRP A 509 -2.44 4.37 11.03
N LEU A 510 -2.11 3.49 10.07
CA LEU A 510 -3.13 2.76 9.29
C LEU A 510 -4.09 1.95 10.19
N LYS A 511 -3.61 1.45 11.33
CA LYS A 511 -4.46 0.82 12.35
C LYS A 511 -5.34 1.83 13.08
N ASP A 512 -4.77 2.96 13.50
CA ASP A 512 -5.48 3.98 14.26
C ASP A 512 -6.56 4.68 13.42
N LEU A 513 -6.30 4.87 12.12
CA LEU A 513 -7.25 5.41 11.15
C LEU A 513 -8.51 4.53 11.01
N CYS A 514 -8.33 3.23 11.21
CA CYS A 514 -9.39 2.24 11.21
C CYS A 514 -10.00 2.04 12.60
N ASP A 515 -10.09 3.07 13.45
CA ASP A 515 -10.61 2.96 14.82
C ASP A 515 -9.93 1.84 15.65
N GLY A 516 -8.64 1.59 15.40
CA GLY A 516 -7.86 0.58 16.11
C GLY A 516 -8.16 -0.87 15.71
N VAL A 517 -8.81 -1.11 14.56
CA VAL A 517 -9.14 -2.45 14.06
C VAL A 517 -7.93 -3.40 14.16
N PRO A 518 -8.06 -4.54 14.86
CA PRO A 518 -6.93 -5.43 15.10
C PRO A 518 -6.53 -6.17 13.81
N SER A 519 -5.27 -6.59 13.76
CA SER A 519 -4.84 -7.62 12.82
C SER A 519 -5.68 -8.89 13.02
N VAL A 520 -5.94 -9.63 11.95
CA VAL A 520 -6.70 -10.88 11.99
C VAL A 520 -5.93 -12.00 11.31
N SER A 521 -6.11 -13.22 11.81
CA SER A 521 -5.59 -14.44 11.19
C SER A 521 -6.64 -15.53 11.24
N TYR A 522 -6.74 -16.29 10.15
CA TYR A 522 -7.65 -17.39 9.95
C TYR A 522 -6.91 -18.59 9.38
N THR A 523 -7.32 -19.78 9.78
CA THR A 523 -7.20 -20.97 8.91
C THR A 523 -8.30 -20.89 7.88
N PHE A 524 -7.97 -20.68 6.61
CA PHE A 524 -8.96 -20.59 5.53
C PHE A 524 -9.54 -21.96 5.23
N TRP A 525 -8.69 -22.95 4.99
CA TRP A 525 -9.07 -24.33 4.74
C TRP A 525 -7.86 -25.26 4.92
N ASN A 526 -8.16 -26.52 5.25
CA ASN A 526 -7.19 -27.61 5.26
C ASN A 526 -7.75 -28.74 4.39
N LYS A 527 -6.92 -29.31 3.53
CA LYS A 527 -7.28 -30.45 2.68
C LYS A 527 -6.22 -31.50 2.79
N SER A 528 -6.64 -32.75 2.95
CA SER A 528 -5.74 -33.89 2.90
C SER A 528 -6.31 -34.99 2.02
N TRP A 529 -5.41 -35.80 1.47
CA TRP A 529 -5.71 -36.99 0.68
C TRP A 529 -4.85 -38.15 1.18
N THR A 530 -5.43 -39.34 1.16
CA THR A 530 -4.64 -40.57 1.14
C THR A 530 -4.35 -40.88 -0.32
N ILE A 531 -3.09 -40.75 -0.72
CA ILE A 531 -2.64 -40.88 -2.10
C ILE A 531 -2.37 -42.35 -2.43
N ALA A 532 -1.77 -43.07 -1.49
CA ALA A 532 -1.63 -44.53 -1.56
C ALA A 532 -1.73 -45.16 -0.17
N ASN A 533 -2.23 -46.39 -0.17
CA ASN A 533 -2.32 -47.25 1.00
C ASN A 533 -2.28 -48.71 0.52
N SER A 534 -1.20 -49.43 0.80
CA SER A 534 -1.06 -50.84 0.37
C SER A 534 -0.11 -51.59 1.30
N THR A 535 0.17 -52.85 0.98
CA THR A 535 1.08 -53.73 1.73
C THR A 535 2.06 -54.37 0.77
N LEU A 536 3.35 -54.28 1.06
CA LEU A 536 4.40 -55.02 0.40
C LEU A 536 4.72 -56.28 1.22
N THR A 537 4.83 -57.43 0.56
CA THR A 537 5.29 -58.67 1.17
C THR A 537 6.72 -58.91 0.71
N PHE A 538 7.65 -59.00 1.67
CA PHE A 538 9.08 -59.22 1.44
C PHE A 538 9.48 -60.67 1.66
#